data_AF-U1MYK4-F1
#
_entry.id   AF-U1MYK4-F1
#
_cell.length_a   1.000
_cell.length_b   1.000
_cell.length_c   1.000
_cell.angle_alpha   90.00
_cell.angle_beta   90.00
_cell.angle_gamma   90.00
#
_symmetry.space_group_name_H-M   'P 1'
#
loop_
_entity.id
_entity.type
_entity.pdbx_description
1 polymer ?
#
loop_
_entity_poly.entity_id
_entity_poly.type
_entity_poly.pdbx_seq_one_letter_code
_entity_poly.pdbx_strand_id
1 'polypeptide(L)'
;MELTRRDIIAALTAAGVSVGAGAMSFEMADSDGSSGELVSKTVSPVRRQDTTATEGLSEAVIDLLDAVAAVIYPSAVENRHEFVTRYTQARTANRPEYRQGIADTAAELDAVARDWHDTPYAAVNLVTADELLTNLGVNTADPVSDGTISEQIRYYLIDDLLYALYTTPTGGRLVGIENPAGHPGGTKSYQRADMTTDSTQ
;
A
#
# COMPACT_ATOMS: atom_id res chain seq x y z
N MET A 1 -16.53 5.55 -6.42
CA MET A 1 -15.25 5.53 -7.17
C MET A 1 -14.56 4.22 -6.89
N GLU A 2 -14.50 3.34 -7.87
CA GLU A 2 -14.04 1.97 -7.67
C GLU A 2 -12.51 1.83 -7.79
N LEU A 3 -11.89 1.12 -6.84
CA LEU A 3 -10.50 0.69 -6.93
C LEU A 3 -10.39 -0.55 -7.83
N THR A 4 -9.54 -0.44 -8.85
CA THR A 4 -9.41 -1.45 -9.90
C THR A 4 -8.05 -2.14 -9.86
N ARG A 5 -7.86 -3.19 -10.68
CA ARG A 5 -6.54 -3.81 -10.88
C ARG A 5 -5.45 -2.82 -11.29
N ARG A 6 -5.82 -1.78 -12.05
CA ARG A 6 -4.88 -0.73 -12.46
C ARG A 6 -4.38 0.08 -11.26
N ASP A 7 -5.26 0.31 -10.28
CA ASP A 7 -4.93 1.03 -9.05
C ASP A 7 -3.97 0.19 -8.19
N ILE A 8 -4.21 -1.11 -8.08
CA ILE A 8 -3.30 -2.05 -7.39
C ILE A 8 -1.91 -2.03 -8.03
N ILE A 9 -1.82 -2.14 -9.36
CA ILE A 9 -0.53 -2.12 -10.07
C ILE A 9 0.20 -0.79 -9.87
N ALA A 10 -0.53 0.33 -9.93
CA ALA A 10 0.04 1.66 -9.71
C ALA A 10 0.61 1.81 -8.29
N ALA A 11 -0.16 1.40 -7.28
CA ALA A 11 0.27 1.42 -5.89
C ALA A 11 1.52 0.55 -5.67
N LEU A 12 1.53 -0.68 -6.19
CA LEU A 12 2.67 -1.58 -6.06
C LEU A 12 3.91 -1.07 -6.79
N THR A 13 3.74 -0.49 -7.97
CA THR A 13 4.83 0.13 -8.74
C THR A 13 5.43 1.30 -7.96
N ALA A 14 4.60 2.19 -7.42
CA ALA A 14 5.06 3.30 -6.59
C ALA A 14 5.81 2.79 -5.36
N ALA A 15 5.30 1.71 -4.74
CA ALA A 15 5.90 1.07 -3.58
C ALA A 15 7.22 0.33 -3.89
N GLY A 16 7.64 0.24 -5.16
CA GLY A 16 8.84 -0.46 -5.60
C GLY A 16 8.71 -1.99 -5.56
N VAL A 17 7.48 -2.51 -5.62
CA VAL A 17 7.21 -3.96 -5.68
C VAL A 17 7.21 -4.38 -7.14
N SER A 18 8.29 -4.99 -7.60
CA SER A 18 8.38 -5.61 -8.92
C SER A 18 7.76 -7.01 -8.87
N VAL A 19 6.53 -7.15 -9.38
CA VAL A 19 5.93 -8.47 -9.62
C VAL A 19 6.68 -9.11 -10.79
N GLY A 20 7.49 -10.12 -10.50
CA GLY A 20 8.46 -10.67 -11.44
C GLY A 20 7.86 -11.18 -12.76
N ALA A 21 8.40 -10.66 -13.86
CA ALA A 21 8.79 -11.44 -15.02
C ALA A 21 10.22 -11.01 -15.40
N GLY A 22 11.21 -11.67 -14.80
CA GLY A 22 12.63 -11.44 -15.06
C GLY A 22 13.21 -10.21 -14.36
N ALA A 23 14.37 -10.38 -13.72
CA ALA A 23 15.22 -9.29 -13.29
C ALA A 23 15.68 -8.51 -14.53
N MET A 24 14.89 -7.53 -14.96
CA MET A 24 15.37 -6.47 -15.83
C MET A 24 15.93 -5.44 -14.86
N SER A 25 17.21 -5.59 -14.52
CA SER A 25 17.99 -4.48 -13.99
C SER A 25 17.80 -3.33 -14.98
N PHE A 26 17.00 -2.33 -14.62
CA PHE A 26 17.10 -1.03 -15.27
C PHE A 26 18.40 -0.44 -14.75
N GLU A 27 19.49 -0.86 -15.39
CA GLU A 27 20.77 -0.18 -15.29
C GLU A 27 20.54 1.18 -15.93
N MET A 28 20.34 2.19 -15.07
CA MET A 28 20.40 3.56 -15.50
C MET A 28 21.83 3.75 -16.00
N ALA A 29 21.98 3.81 -17.32
CA ALA A 29 23.25 4.01 -17.98
C ALA A 29 23.89 5.29 -17.42
N ASP A 30 24.90 5.08 -16.58
CA ASP A 30 25.77 6.14 -16.12
C ASP A 30 26.70 6.52 -17.27
N SER A 31 26.95 7.81 -17.41
CA SER A 31 27.81 8.37 -18.42
C SER A 31 28.88 9.20 -17.74
N ASP A 32 29.87 8.56 -17.11
CA ASP A 32 31.30 8.82 -17.36
C ASP A 32 32.20 7.77 -16.67
N GLY A 33 33.31 7.42 -17.32
CA GLY A 33 33.99 6.13 -17.15
C GLY A 33 34.96 5.96 -15.97
N SER A 34 35.22 4.69 -15.62
CA SER A 34 36.53 4.23 -15.17
C SER A 34 36.60 2.69 -15.19
N SER A 35 37.73 2.19 -15.65
CA SER A 35 38.07 0.79 -15.97
C SER A 35 38.16 -0.12 -14.74
N GLY A 36 37.80 -1.42 -14.90
CA GLY A 36 38.42 -2.47 -14.09
C GLY A 36 37.57 -3.69 -13.73
N GLU A 37 37.85 -4.79 -14.44
CA GLU A 37 37.87 -6.17 -13.93
C GLU A 37 36.58 -7.01 -13.94
N LEU A 38 36.53 -7.87 -14.97
CA LEU A 38 35.63 -9.00 -15.14
C LEU A 38 36.01 -10.14 -14.19
N VAL A 39 35.06 -10.61 -13.38
CA VAL A 39 35.11 -11.98 -12.85
C VAL A 39 33.80 -12.69 -13.17
N SER A 40 33.83 -13.42 -14.29
CA SER A 40 32.94 -14.56 -14.51
C SER A 40 33.14 -15.58 -13.39
N LYS A 41 32.06 -15.98 -12.72
CA LYS A 41 32.03 -17.29 -12.09
C LYS A 41 30.76 -18.05 -12.46
N THR A 42 31.04 -19.13 -13.18
CA THR A 42 30.17 -20.09 -13.81
C THR A 42 29.22 -20.80 -12.83
N VAL A 43 28.03 -21.08 -13.37
CA VAL A 43 26.90 -21.91 -12.92
C VAL A 43 27.26 -23.08 -11.97
N SER A 44 26.41 -23.30 -10.98
CA SER A 44 26.12 -24.65 -10.46
C SER A 44 24.61 -24.84 -10.24
N PRO A 45 24.07 -26.06 -10.45
CA PRO A 45 22.64 -26.28 -10.67
C PRO A 45 21.89 -26.82 -9.44
N VAL A 46 20.57 -26.62 -9.46
CA VAL A 46 19.49 -27.30 -8.70
C VAL A 46 19.58 -27.27 -7.17
N ARG A 47 18.66 -26.50 -6.56
CA ARG A 47 17.91 -27.00 -5.40
C ARG A 47 16.43 -26.73 -5.63
N ARG A 48 15.67 -27.81 -5.76
CA ARG A 48 14.21 -27.81 -5.61
C ARG A 48 13.95 -27.31 -4.19
N GLN A 49 13.60 -26.03 -4.06
CA GLN A 49 13.19 -25.48 -2.78
C GLN A 49 11.83 -26.11 -2.47
N ASP A 50 11.80 -26.92 -1.41
CA ASP A 50 10.57 -27.34 -0.78
C ASP A 50 9.63 -26.16 -0.63
N THR A 51 8.36 -26.40 -0.92
CA THR A 51 7.25 -25.48 -0.69
C THR A 51 7.15 -25.17 0.79
N THR A 52 7.97 -24.25 1.31
CA THR A 52 7.58 -23.44 2.44
C THR A 52 6.39 -22.63 1.97
N ALA A 53 5.21 -22.85 2.56
CA ALA A 53 4.06 -22.01 2.30
C ALA A 53 4.53 -20.55 2.30
N THR A 54 4.26 -19.81 1.22
CA THR A 54 4.51 -18.37 1.19
C THR A 54 3.66 -17.79 2.32
N GLU A 55 4.23 -17.56 3.51
CA GLU A 55 3.48 -17.10 4.68
C GLU A 55 3.01 -15.67 4.46
N GLY A 56 1.86 -15.49 3.80
CA GLY A 56 1.21 -14.19 3.68
C GLY A 56 0.63 -13.71 5.00
N LEU A 57 0.11 -12.48 5.02
CA LEU A 57 -0.72 -12.01 6.12
C LEU A 57 -1.95 -12.93 6.28
N SER A 58 -2.34 -13.17 7.53
CA SER A 58 -3.55 -13.95 7.82
C SER A 58 -4.81 -13.18 7.44
N GLU A 59 -5.91 -13.90 7.21
CA GLU A 59 -7.20 -13.29 6.88
C GLU A 59 -7.66 -12.28 7.95
N ALA A 60 -7.46 -12.60 9.24
CA ALA A 60 -7.82 -11.70 10.33
C ALA A 60 -7.06 -10.37 10.29
N VAL A 61 -5.79 -10.39 9.86
CA VAL A 61 -5.01 -9.15 9.67
C VAL A 61 -5.54 -8.37 8.47
N ILE A 62 -5.93 -9.05 7.38
CA ILE A 62 -6.52 -8.40 6.20
C ILE A 62 -7.87 -7.76 6.54
N ASP A 63 -8.73 -8.43 7.28
CA ASP A 63 -10.02 -7.89 7.72
C ASP A 63 -9.84 -6.66 8.62
N LEU A 64 -8.87 -6.69 9.52
CA LEU A 64 -8.52 -5.55 10.35
C LEU A 64 -7.99 -4.38 9.51
N LEU A 65 -7.10 -4.64 8.55
CA LEU A 65 -6.60 -3.62 7.63
C LEU A 65 -7.73 -3.02 6.78
N ASP A 66 -8.71 -3.83 6.35
CA ASP A 66 -9.89 -3.32 5.65
C ASP A 66 -10.76 -2.44 6.56
N ALA A 67 -10.92 -2.80 7.83
CA ALA A 67 -11.63 -1.99 8.82
C ALA A 67 -10.90 -0.66 9.10
N VAL A 68 -9.57 -0.66 9.22
CA VAL A 68 -8.77 0.57 9.30
C VAL A 68 -8.94 1.41 8.04
N ALA A 69 -8.86 0.78 6.87
CA ALA A 69 -9.08 1.45 5.59
C ALA A 69 -10.49 2.05 5.49
N ALA A 70 -11.50 1.42 6.10
CA ALA A 70 -12.86 1.96 6.13
C ALA A 70 -12.96 3.30 6.87
N VAL A 71 -12.13 3.50 7.90
CA VAL A 71 -12.06 4.75 8.67
C VAL A 71 -11.33 5.84 7.88
N ILE A 72 -10.16 5.51 7.32
CA ILE A 72 -9.24 6.52 6.77
C ILE A 72 -9.49 6.83 5.28
N TYR A 73 -10.14 5.94 4.54
CA TYR A 73 -10.45 6.20 3.13
C TYR A 73 -11.71 7.06 2.99
N PRO A 74 -11.76 7.97 2.00
CA PRO A 74 -12.99 8.66 1.67
C PRO A 74 -14.13 7.68 1.38
N SER A 75 -15.33 7.96 1.89
CA SER A 75 -16.52 7.10 1.72
C SER A 75 -16.92 6.85 0.27
N ALA A 76 -16.45 7.69 -0.66
CA ALA A 76 -16.65 7.51 -2.09
C ALA A 76 -15.79 6.38 -2.68
N VAL A 77 -14.87 5.77 -1.94
CA VAL A 77 -14.02 4.67 -2.40
C VAL A 77 -14.77 3.35 -2.29
N GLU A 78 -14.85 2.63 -3.41
CA GLU A 78 -15.49 1.31 -3.53
C GLU A 78 -14.42 0.23 -3.81
N ASN A 79 -14.77 -1.04 -3.58
CA ASN A 79 -13.89 -2.19 -3.74
C ASN A 79 -12.59 -2.16 -2.90
N ARG A 80 -12.69 -1.58 -1.70
CA ARG A 80 -11.59 -1.40 -0.75
C ARG A 80 -10.97 -2.72 -0.29
N HIS A 81 -11.78 -3.69 0.11
CA HIS A 81 -11.29 -4.97 0.66
C HIS A 81 -10.42 -5.74 -0.35
N GLU A 82 -10.85 -5.84 -1.62
CA GLU A 82 -10.05 -6.49 -2.67
C GLU A 82 -8.72 -5.76 -2.90
N PHE A 83 -8.75 -4.42 -2.87
CA PHE A 83 -7.55 -3.60 -3.00
C PHE A 83 -6.58 -3.82 -1.84
N VAL A 84 -7.03 -3.70 -0.59
CA VAL A 84 -6.22 -3.89 0.61
C VAL A 84 -5.59 -5.28 0.62
N THR A 85 -6.39 -6.32 0.35
CA THR A 85 -5.94 -7.71 0.30
C THR A 85 -4.78 -7.89 -0.69
N ARG A 86 -4.98 -7.48 -1.95
CA ARG A 86 -3.97 -7.71 -3.00
C ARG A 86 -2.74 -6.82 -2.82
N TYR A 87 -2.95 -5.58 -2.41
CA TYR A 87 -1.85 -4.64 -2.18
C TYR A 87 -0.94 -5.17 -1.07
N THR A 88 -1.48 -5.47 0.11
CA THR A 88 -0.70 -5.86 1.29
C THR A 88 -0.02 -7.22 1.11
N GLN A 89 -0.68 -8.19 0.48
CA GLN A 89 -0.07 -9.48 0.14
C GLN A 89 1.15 -9.32 -0.78
N ALA A 90 1.03 -8.53 -1.86
CA ALA A 90 2.14 -8.29 -2.77
C ALA A 90 3.23 -7.41 -2.14
N ARG A 91 2.83 -6.41 -1.35
CA ARG A 91 3.71 -5.48 -0.63
C ARG A 91 4.64 -6.21 0.34
N THR A 92 4.11 -7.20 1.03
CA THR A 92 4.84 -7.94 2.07
C THR A 92 5.54 -9.19 1.56
N ALA A 93 5.25 -9.68 0.34
CA ALA A 93 5.72 -10.98 -0.18
C ALA A 93 7.23 -11.22 -0.04
N ASN A 94 8.07 -10.20 -0.28
CA ASN A 94 9.52 -10.28 -0.16
C ASN A 94 10.08 -9.41 0.97
N ARG A 95 9.27 -9.11 1.99
CA ARG A 95 9.61 -8.22 3.11
C ARG A 95 9.14 -8.81 4.44
N PRO A 96 9.80 -9.87 4.95
CA PRO A 96 9.33 -10.60 6.13
C PRO A 96 9.30 -9.74 7.39
N GLU A 97 10.31 -8.91 7.64
CA GLU A 97 10.33 -8.01 8.80
C GLU A 97 9.20 -6.98 8.77
N TYR A 98 8.95 -6.41 7.58
CA TYR A 98 7.83 -5.48 7.39
C TYR A 98 6.46 -6.17 7.55
N ARG A 99 6.33 -7.39 7.03
CA ARG A 99 5.14 -8.23 7.20
C ARG A 99 4.86 -8.50 8.68
N GLN A 100 5.91 -8.82 9.43
CA GLN A 100 5.83 -9.07 10.86
C GLN A 100 5.41 -7.80 11.60
N GLY A 101 6.00 -6.64 11.29
CA GLY A 101 5.58 -5.36 11.89
C GLY A 101 4.10 -5.04 11.67
N ILE A 102 3.56 -5.28 10.46
CA ILE A 102 2.11 -5.16 10.20
C ILE A 102 1.31 -6.14 11.06
N ALA A 103 1.70 -7.41 11.12
CA ALA A 103 0.97 -8.43 11.87
C ALA A 103 0.97 -8.17 13.38
N ASP A 104 2.11 -7.78 13.94
CA ASP A 104 2.28 -7.48 15.36
C ASP A 104 1.47 -6.22 15.72
N THR A 105 1.58 -5.15 14.94
CA THR A 105 0.82 -3.91 15.16
C THR A 105 -0.69 -4.15 15.03
N ALA A 106 -1.13 -4.96 14.06
CA ALA A 106 -2.54 -5.32 13.90
C ALA A 106 -3.05 -6.12 15.11
N ALA A 107 -2.25 -7.06 15.63
CA ALA A 107 -2.61 -7.82 16.81
C ALA A 107 -2.73 -6.93 18.06
N GLU A 108 -1.87 -5.92 18.22
CA GLU A 108 -1.97 -4.96 19.32
C GLU A 108 -3.23 -4.10 19.23
N LEU A 109 -3.56 -3.56 18.05
CA LEU A 109 -4.80 -2.80 17.86
C LEU A 109 -6.04 -3.66 18.13
N ASP A 110 -6.04 -4.91 17.67
CA ASP A 110 -7.13 -5.86 17.89
C ASP A 110 -7.26 -6.24 19.39
N ALA A 111 -6.15 -6.28 20.12
CA ALA A 111 -6.15 -6.49 21.57
C ALA A 111 -6.76 -5.29 22.30
N VAL A 112 -6.40 -4.05 21.92
CA VAL A 112 -7.00 -2.83 22.48
C VAL A 112 -8.51 -2.79 22.24
N ALA A 113 -8.95 -3.11 21.02
CA ALA A 113 -10.38 -3.15 20.70
C ALA A 113 -11.15 -4.15 21.58
N ARG A 114 -10.59 -5.34 21.80
CA ARG A 114 -11.19 -6.34 22.70
C ARG A 114 -11.18 -5.90 24.15
N ASP A 115 -10.12 -5.27 24.62
CA ASP A 115 -10.02 -4.77 25.99
C ASP A 115 -11.08 -3.69 26.28
N TRP A 116 -11.32 -2.79 25.32
CA TRP A 116 -12.21 -1.64 25.54
C TRP A 116 -13.66 -1.89 25.12
N HIS A 117 -13.90 -2.79 24.17
CA HIS A 117 -15.22 -3.00 23.56
C HIS A 117 -15.66 -4.46 23.48
N ASP A 118 -14.92 -5.41 24.08
CA ASP A 118 -15.20 -6.85 24.05
C ASP A 118 -15.39 -7.43 22.62
N THR A 119 -14.88 -6.72 21.61
CA THR A 119 -15.15 -6.99 20.19
C THR A 119 -13.84 -6.83 19.41
N PRO A 120 -13.53 -7.75 18.47
CA PRO A 120 -12.34 -7.58 17.61
C PRO A 120 -12.46 -6.31 16.78
N TYR A 121 -11.34 -5.65 16.49
CA TYR A 121 -11.33 -4.38 15.76
C TYR A 121 -12.02 -4.50 14.39
N ALA A 122 -11.84 -5.62 13.69
CA ALA A 122 -12.48 -5.86 12.40
C ALA A 122 -14.03 -5.93 12.46
N ALA A 123 -14.62 -6.13 13.64
CA ALA A 123 -16.07 -6.26 13.83
C ALA A 123 -16.73 -5.08 14.55
N VAL A 124 -15.96 -4.10 15.03
CA VAL A 124 -16.56 -2.88 15.59
C VAL A 124 -17.19 -2.05 14.47
N ASN A 125 -18.19 -1.22 14.83
CA ASN A 125 -18.76 -0.29 13.85
C ASN A 125 -17.77 0.83 13.52
N LEU A 126 -17.99 1.51 12.38
CA LEU A 126 -17.07 2.52 11.85
C LEU A 126 -16.78 3.68 12.82
N VAL A 127 -17.79 4.13 13.57
CA VAL A 127 -17.64 5.24 14.52
C VAL A 127 -16.74 4.81 15.68
N THR A 128 -16.97 3.61 16.22
CA THR A 128 -16.12 3.06 17.29
C THR A 128 -14.70 2.80 16.81
N ALA A 129 -14.49 2.34 15.57
CA ALA A 129 -13.16 2.19 14.99
C ALA A 129 -12.41 3.53 14.93
N ASP A 130 -13.07 4.60 14.47
CA ASP A 130 -12.51 5.95 14.41
C ASP A 130 -12.21 6.53 15.81
N GLU A 131 -13.11 6.32 16.77
CA GLU A 131 -12.91 6.71 18.17
C GLU A 131 -11.72 5.99 18.81
N LEU A 132 -11.53 4.68 18.55
CA LEU A 132 -10.37 3.92 19.02
C LEU A 132 -9.06 4.54 18.52
N LEU A 133 -8.94 4.79 17.22
CA LEU A 133 -7.73 5.40 16.64
C LEU A 133 -7.48 6.82 17.17
N THR A 134 -8.55 7.59 17.36
CA THR A 134 -8.48 8.93 17.93
C THR A 134 -8.03 8.91 19.40
N ASN A 135 -8.60 8.03 20.21
CA ASN A 135 -8.28 7.91 21.63
C ASN A 135 -6.86 7.38 21.87
N LEU A 136 -6.36 6.55 20.96
CA LEU A 136 -4.95 6.13 20.94
C LEU A 136 -4.00 7.27 20.49
N GLY A 137 -4.51 8.40 20.00
CA GLY A 137 -3.69 9.53 19.56
C GLY A 137 -2.91 9.28 18.28
N VAL A 138 -3.37 8.32 17.45
CA VAL A 138 -2.68 7.89 16.22
C VAL A 138 -2.58 9.04 15.21
N ASN A 139 -3.58 9.92 15.17
CA ASN A 139 -3.59 11.07 14.25
C ASN A 139 -2.51 12.13 14.57
N THR A 140 -1.97 12.14 15.79
CA THR A 140 -0.92 13.07 16.24
C THR A 140 0.44 12.40 16.46
N ALA A 141 0.49 11.07 16.36
CA ALA A 141 1.71 10.30 16.56
C ALA A 141 2.68 10.45 15.38
N ASP A 142 3.97 10.40 15.67
CA ASP A 142 5.00 10.30 14.64
C ASP A 142 5.02 8.87 14.05
N PRO A 143 5.27 8.68 12.74
CA PRO A 143 5.32 7.35 12.14
C PRO A 143 6.67 6.67 12.42
N VAL A 144 6.79 6.03 13.58
CA VAL A 144 8.02 5.33 14.02
C VAL A 144 7.78 3.82 14.09
N SER A 145 8.56 3.04 13.35
CA SER A 145 8.37 1.59 13.22
C SER A 145 8.66 0.79 14.49
N ASP A 146 9.54 1.28 15.36
CA ASP A 146 9.92 0.68 16.64
C ASP A 146 9.49 1.55 17.84
N GLY A 147 8.48 2.40 17.61
CA GLY A 147 7.95 3.33 18.60
C GLY A 147 6.89 2.73 19.52
N THR A 148 6.11 3.62 20.13
CA THR A 148 4.88 3.29 20.86
C THR A 148 3.82 2.69 19.94
N ILE A 149 2.80 2.04 20.51
CA ILE A 149 1.68 1.46 19.74
C ILE A 149 1.06 2.47 18.76
N SER A 150 0.86 3.72 19.18
CA SER A 150 0.27 4.76 18.33
C SER A 150 1.15 5.13 17.15
N GLU A 151 2.47 5.18 17.37
CA GLU A 151 3.47 5.46 16.33
C GLU A 151 3.60 4.28 15.34
N GLN A 152 3.53 3.05 15.85
CA GLN A 152 3.53 1.84 15.02
C GLN A 152 2.25 1.72 14.20
N ILE A 153 1.07 1.97 14.78
CA ILE A 153 -0.21 2.02 14.03
C ILE A 153 -0.13 3.07 12.93
N ARG A 154 0.40 4.26 13.26
CA ARG A 154 0.62 5.33 12.29
C ARG A 154 1.50 4.84 11.12
N TYR A 155 2.64 4.24 11.44
CA TYR A 155 3.63 3.79 10.47
C TYR A 155 3.17 2.59 9.62
N TYR A 156 2.78 1.49 10.25
CA TYR A 156 2.51 0.21 9.57
C TYR A 156 1.11 0.12 8.98
N LEU A 157 0.10 0.71 9.63
CA LEU A 157 -1.29 0.53 9.23
C LEU A 157 -1.80 1.76 8.47
N ILE A 158 -1.77 2.94 9.08
CA ILE A 158 -2.38 4.14 8.50
C ILE A 158 -1.59 4.64 7.29
N ASP A 159 -0.30 4.92 7.46
CA ASP A 159 0.47 5.57 6.41
C ASP A 159 0.73 4.65 5.22
N ASP A 160 0.89 3.32 5.42
CA ASP A 160 1.00 2.36 4.29
C ASP A 160 -0.30 2.30 3.48
N LEU A 161 -1.46 2.26 4.14
CA LEU A 161 -2.76 2.26 3.46
C LEU A 161 -3.05 3.58 2.75
N LEU A 162 -2.74 4.73 3.36
CA LEU A 162 -2.91 6.04 2.71
C LEU A 162 -1.94 6.21 1.55
N TYR A 163 -0.69 5.78 1.71
CA TYR A 163 0.28 5.75 0.64
C TYR A 163 -0.21 4.91 -0.54
N ALA A 164 -0.75 3.72 -0.27
CA ALA A 164 -1.34 2.87 -1.29
C ALA A 164 -2.47 3.58 -2.04
N LEU A 165 -3.41 4.23 -1.33
CA LEU A 165 -4.51 4.94 -1.96
C LEU A 165 -4.02 6.11 -2.82
N TYR A 166 -3.20 7.00 -2.28
CA TYR A 166 -2.81 8.25 -2.95
C TYR A 166 -1.87 8.05 -4.14
N THR A 167 -1.18 6.91 -4.20
CA THR A 167 -0.37 6.54 -5.37
C THR A 167 -1.20 5.93 -6.51
N THR A 168 -2.49 5.68 -6.28
CA THR A 168 -3.38 5.14 -7.31
C THR A 168 -3.95 6.24 -8.21
N PRO A 169 -4.25 5.93 -9.49
CA PRO A 169 -5.01 6.81 -10.35
C PRO A 169 -6.33 7.27 -9.74
N THR A 170 -7.04 6.42 -9.00
CA THR A 170 -8.32 6.78 -8.35
C THR A 170 -8.13 7.70 -7.14
N GLY A 171 -7.18 7.39 -6.25
CA GLY A 171 -6.84 8.24 -5.10
C GLY A 171 -6.29 9.60 -5.52
N GLY A 172 -5.47 9.66 -6.57
CA GLY A 172 -4.96 10.92 -7.11
C GLY A 172 -6.06 11.89 -7.58
N ARG A 173 -7.19 11.37 -8.12
CA ARG A 173 -8.34 12.24 -8.49
C ARG A 173 -9.09 12.75 -7.28
N LEU A 174 -9.23 11.92 -6.25
CA LEU A 174 -9.98 12.27 -5.04
C LEU A 174 -9.40 13.49 -4.33
N VAL A 175 -8.07 13.64 -4.33
CA VAL A 175 -7.39 14.77 -3.69
C VAL A 175 -6.91 15.84 -4.67
N GLY A 176 -7.29 15.74 -5.96
CA GLY A 176 -6.95 16.75 -6.96
C GLY A 176 -5.45 16.87 -7.25
N ILE A 177 -4.64 15.85 -6.94
CA ILE A 177 -3.20 15.82 -7.23
C ILE A 177 -2.89 15.22 -8.61
N GLU A 178 -3.87 15.20 -9.52
CA GLU A 178 -3.63 14.79 -10.91
C GLU A 178 -2.55 15.68 -11.53
N ASN A 179 -1.68 15.08 -12.35
CA ASN A 179 -0.63 15.82 -13.02
C ASN A 179 -1.25 16.87 -13.98
N PRO A 180 -1.04 18.17 -13.75
CA PRO A 180 -1.73 19.22 -14.49
C PRO A 180 -1.30 19.24 -15.96
N ALA A 181 -2.17 19.82 -16.80
CA ALA A 181 -1.84 20.04 -18.21
C ALA A 181 -0.53 20.85 -18.33
N GLY A 182 0.34 20.45 -19.25
CA GLY A 182 1.65 21.08 -19.47
C GLY A 182 2.80 20.54 -18.63
N HIS A 183 2.58 19.59 -17.71
CA HIS A 183 3.64 18.95 -16.93
C HIS A 183 4.01 17.57 -17.48
N PRO A 184 5.28 17.14 -17.42
CA PRO A 184 5.70 15.82 -17.89
C PRO A 184 4.85 14.71 -17.28
N GLY A 185 4.10 13.97 -18.11
CA GLY A 185 3.17 12.93 -17.67
C GLY A 185 1.68 13.33 -17.60
N GLY A 186 1.32 14.60 -17.86
CA GLY A 186 -0.05 15.10 -17.87
C GLY A 186 -0.84 14.84 -19.16
N THR A 187 -0.40 13.92 -20.03
CA THR A 187 -1.00 13.72 -21.38
C THR A 187 -2.47 13.29 -21.35
N LYS A 188 -2.91 12.60 -20.29
CA LYS A 188 -4.32 12.20 -20.11
C LYS A 188 -5.24 13.37 -19.74
N SER A 189 -4.70 14.42 -19.12
CA SER A 189 -5.44 15.64 -18.78
C SER A 189 -5.87 16.39 -20.05
N TYR A 190 -5.11 16.26 -21.16
CA TYR A 190 -5.49 16.80 -22.47
C TYR A 190 -6.69 16.09 -23.10
N GLN A 191 -6.76 14.75 -23.01
CA GLN A 191 -7.84 13.97 -23.63
C GLN A 191 -9.22 14.22 -23.00
N ARG A 192 -9.28 14.71 -21.75
CA ARG A 192 -10.55 15.07 -21.09
C ARG A 192 -11.03 16.48 -21.44
N ALA A 193 -10.13 17.43 -21.67
CA ALA A 193 -10.50 18.80 -22.02
C ALA A 193 -11.20 18.88 -23.39
N ASP A 194 -10.78 18.03 -24.34
CA ASP A 194 -11.37 17.99 -25.68
C ASP A 194 -12.81 17.41 -25.72
N MET A 195 -13.32 16.77 -24.65
CA MET A 195 -14.69 16.25 -24.62
C MET A 195 -15.75 17.19 -24.01
N THR A 196 -15.36 18.33 -23.45
CA THR A 196 -16.30 19.31 -22.87
C THR A 196 -16.61 20.50 -23.77
N THR A 197 -16.07 20.54 -24.99
CA THR A 197 -16.19 21.68 -25.90
C THR A 197 -16.97 21.34 -27.17
N ASP A 198 -18.11 20.65 -27.06
CA ASP A 198 -19.06 20.60 -28.18
C ASP A 198 -20.49 20.26 -27.73
N SER A 199 -21.17 21.18 -27.01
CA SER A 199 -22.63 21.15 -26.79
C SER A 199 -23.16 22.48 -26.21
N THR A 200 -22.94 23.60 -26.91
CA THR A 200 -23.86 24.74 -26.84
C THR A 200 -23.72 25.58 -28.11
N GLN A 201 -24.53 25.24 -29.12
CA GLN A 201 -25.05 26.18 -30.11
C GLN A 201 -26.56 26.00 -30.17
#